data_AF-A0A1Q8BGW1-F1
#
_entry.id   AF-A0A1Q8BGW1-F1
#
_cell.length_a   1.000
_cell.length_b   1.000
_cell.length_c   1.000
_cell.angle_alpha   90.00
_cell.angle_beta   90.00
_cell.angle_gamma   90.00
#
_symmetry.space_group_name_H-M   'P 1'
#
loop_
_entity.id
_entity.type
_entity.pdbx_description
1 polymer ?
#
loop_
_entity_poly.entity_id
_entity_poly.type
_entity_poly.pdbx_seq_one_letter_code
_entity_poly.pdbx_strand_id
1 'polypeptide(L)'
;MASQTKGRESWTEENSPRTTIRESSPLKLSRVFRFVDPQTGASQISDFPDSNPSGDTPLEVRMKHFTEIENFTFLGYTLSHELGGTTPSPIRTVTDLQVPDEEFQNFINEAKSATLTDEELADTVLDVGINWEHFVASNDNLLIPEHPLKITDVLMQEKIDSLDIITEAFVREVNLRSIEKKTGTKSRAS
;
A
#
# COMPACT_ATOMS: atom_id res chain seq x y z
N MET A 1 30.28 -26.68 9.43
CA MET A 1 30.29 -25.91 8.16
C MET A 1 28.91 -26.05 7.52
N ALA A 2 28.43 -24.94 6.94
CA ALA A 2 27.16 -24.70 6.24
C ALA A 2 26.82 -25.76 5.16
N SER A 3 25.59 -25.94 4.66
CA SER A 3 24.65 -24.90 4.22
C SER A 3 23.20 -25.37 4.17
N GLN A 4 22.32 -24.42 4.49
CA GLN A 4 20.87 -24.41 4.23
C GLN A 4 20.59 -24.30 2.71
N THR A 5 19.40 -24.73 2.30
CA THR A 5 18.59 -24.00 1.31
C THR A 5 17.11 -24.27 1.59
N LYS A 6 16.41 -23.21 2.00
CA LYS A 6 14.96 -23.15 2.20
C LYS A 6 14.27 -23.33 0.84
N GLY A 7 13.46 -24.37 0.70
CA GLY A 7 12.49 -24.51 -0.38
C GLY A 7 11.22 -23.74 -0.02
N ARG A 8 10.94 -22.70 -0.81
CA ARG A 8 9.75 -21.84 -0.83
C ARG A 8 8.48 -22.69 -0.80
N GLU A 9 7.74 -22.66 0.31
CA GLU A 9 6.41 -23.26 0.40
C GLU A 9 5.45 -22.48 -0.51
N SER A 10 4.91 -23.20 -1.49
CA SER A 10 3.79 -22.75 -2.32
C SER A 10 2.56 -22.65 -1.45
N TRP A 11 1.98 -21.45 -1.35
CA TRP A 11 0.64 -21.27 -0.78
C TRP A 11 -0.37 -22.00 -1.67
N THR A 12 -0.75 -23.21 -1.29
CA THR A 12 -1.98 -23.82 -1.78
C THR A 12 -3.13 -23.23 -0.97
N GLU A 13 -4.04 -22.52 -1.65
CA GLU A 13 -5.30 -22.04 -1.06
C GLU A 13 -5.98 -23.20 -0.32
N GLU A 14 -6.02 -23.08 1.00
CA GLU A 14 -6.67 -24.06 1.85
C GLU A 14 -8.19 -23.92 1.64
N ASN A 15 -8.80 -24.99 1.12
CA ASN A 15 -10.24 -25.11 0.88
C ASN A 15 -11.02 -24.95 2.19
N SER A 16 -11.34 -23.71 2.53
CA SER A 16 -12.26 -23.40 3.63
C SER A 16 -13.69 -23.82 3.24
N PRO A 17 -14.47 -24.43 4.15
CA PRO A 17 -15.73 -25.07 3.81
C PRO A 17 -16.81 -24.06 3.39
N ARG A 18 -17.01 -23.95 2.06
CA ARG A 18 -18.23 -23.51 1.34
C ARG A 18 -19.04 -22.39 2.00
N THR A 19 -18.45 -21.20 2.09
CA THR A 19 -19.14 -20.03 1.54
C THR A 19 -18.57 -19.82 0.15
N THR A 20 -19.39 -20.02 -0.88
CA THR A 20 -19.09 -19.73 -2.29
C THR A 20 -18.26 -18.46 -2.39
N ILE A 21 -16.95 -18.61 -2.59
CA ILE A 21 -16.15 -17.59 -3.27
C ILE A 21 -16.80 -17.53 -4.65
N ARG A 22 -17.74 -16.59 -4.82
CA ARG A 22 -18.30 -16.27 -6.12
C ARG A 22 -17.12 -16.17 -7.07
N GLU A 23 -17.22 -16.81 -8.23
CA GLU A 23 -16.37 -16.53 -9.39
C GLU A 23 -16.03 -15.03 -9.36
N SER A 24 -14.74 -14.71 -9.19
CA SER A 24 -14.32 -13.34 -8.99
C SER A 24 -14.94 -12.50 -10.10
N SER A 25 -15.81 -11.55 -9.72
CA SER A 25 -16.56 -10.74 -10.69
C SER A 25 -15.59 -10.22 -11.76
N PRO A 26 -15.93 -10.30 -13.06
CA PRO A 26 -15.11 -9.66 -14.08
C PRO A 26 -14.98 -8.14 -13.85
N LEU A 27 -15.89 -7.57 -13.05
CA LEU A 27 -15.89 -6.18 -12.60
C LEU A 27 -15.10 -5.95 -11.30
N LYS A 28 -14.27 -6.90 -10.85
CA LYS A 28 -13.41 -6.68 -9.67
C LYS A 28 -12.36 -5.63 -10.03
N LEU A 29 -12.57 -4.41 -9.54
CA LEU A 29 -11.69 -3.26 -9.82
C LEU A 29 -10.49 -3.18 -8.89
N SER A 30 -10.47 -3.95 -7.80
CA SER A 30 -9.42 -3.83 -6.80
C SER A 30 -9.06 -5.18 -6.19
N ARG A 31 -7.76 -5.46 -6.12
CA ARG A 31 -7.17 -6.60 -5.42
C ARG A 31 -6.78 -6.27 -3.98
N VAL A 32 -6.82 -5.01 -3.58
CA VAL A 32 -6.62 -4.64 -2.17
C VAL A 32 -7.92 -4.74 -1.38
N PHE A 33 -7.85 -5.23 -0.16
CA PHE A 33 -9.03 -5.39 0.70
C PHE A 33 -8.66 -5.37 2.18
N ARG A 34 -9.67 -5.06 3.00
CA ARG A 34 -9.59 -5.16 4.45
C ARG A 34 -10.01 -6.55 4.92
N PHE A 35 -9.32 -7.08 5.92
CA PHE A 35 -9.64 -8.35 6.55
C PHE A 35 -9.33 -8.31 8.06
N VAL A 36 -9.73 -9.37 8.78
CA VAL A 36 -9.30 -9.59 10.16
C VAL A 36 -8.25 -10.71 10.12
N ASP A 37 -7.03 -10.42 10.56
CA ASP A 37 -5.97 -11.42 10.61
C ASP A 37 -6.35 -12.54 11.59
N PRO A 38 -6.44 -13.80 11.14
CA PRO A 38 -6.83 -14.92 12.00
C PRO A 38 -5.81 -15.21 13.12
N GLN A 39 -4.55 -14.78 12.97
CA GLN A 39 -3.51 -15.04 13.98
C GLN A 39 -3.57 -14.04 15.13
N THR A 40 -3.68 -12.74 14.83
CA THR A 40 -3.66 -11.67 15.83
C THR A 40 -5.06 -11.16 16.20
N GLY A 41 -6.07 -11.44 15.37
CA GLY A 41 -7.41 -10.87 15.47
C GLY A 41 -7.47 -9.37 15.16
N ALA A 42 -6.40 -8.79 14.60
CA ALA A 42 -6.33 -7.37 14.25
C ALA A 42 -6.98 -7.12 12.89
N SER A 43 -7.61 -5.95 12.73
CA SER A 43 -8.02 -5.50 11.40
C SER A 43 -6.78 -5.15 10.59
N GLN A 44 -6.65 -5.67 9.39
CA GLN A 44 -5.52 -5.48 8.50
C GLN A 44 -6.00 -5.13 7.09
N ILE A 45 -5.11 -4.53 6.32
CA ILE A 45 -5.26 -4.29 4.89
C ILE A 45 -4.29 -5.22 4.17
N SER A 46 -4.72 -5.86 3.08
CA SER A 46 -3.84 -6.70 2.26
C SER A 46 -2.66 -5.89 1.74
N ASP A 47 -1.55 -6.57 1.43
CA ASP A 47 -0.44 -5.92 0.72
C ASP A 47 -0.90 -5.36 -0.62
N PHE A 48 -0.21 -4.32 -1.09
CA PHE A 48 -0.39 -3.84 -2.45
C PHE A 48 0.13 -4.90 -3.44
N PRO A 49 -0.56 -5.18 -4.56
CA PRO A 49 -0.11 -6.24 -5.47
C PRO A 49 1.22 -5.90 -6.17
N ASP A 50 2.21 -6.79 -6.07
CA ASP A 50 3.52 -6.67 -6.75
C ASP A 50 3.46 -6.67 -8.29
N SER A 51 2.27 -6.88 -8.87
CA SER A 51 2.07 -7.02 -10.31
C SER A 51 0.91 -6.17 -10.78
N ASN A 52 1.05 -5.60 -11.98
CA ASN A 52 -0.01 -4.84 -12.62
C ASN A 52 -1.28 -5.69 -12.78
N PRO A 53 -2.47 -5.07 -12.68
CA PRO A 53 -3.71 -5.79 -12.93
C PRO A 53 -3.78 -6.22 -14.40
N SER A 54 -4.43 -7.35 -14.66
CA SER A 54 -4.75 -7.78 -16.02
C SER A 54 -5.98 -7.04 -16.57
N GLY A 55 -6.04 -6.87 -17.88
CA GLY A 55 -7.19 -6.29 -18.57
C GLY A 55 -7.11 -6.52 -20.08
N ASP A 56 -8.26 -6.48 -20.74
CA ASP A 56 -8.39 -6.66 -22.19
C ASP A 56 -7.93 -5.41 -22.94
N THR A 57 -7.93 -4.26 -22.27
CA THR A 57 -7.51 -2.97 -22.84
C THR A 57 -6.57 -2.20 -21.91
N PRO A 58 -5.71 -1.32 -22.45
CA PRO A 58 -4.90 -0.40 -21.65
C PRO A 58 -5.71 0.44 -20.66
N LEU A 59 -6.93 0.88 -21.05
CA LEU A 59 -7.82 1.65 -20.19
C LEU A 59 -8.30 0.82 -19.00
N GLU A 60 -8.66 -0.44 -19.20
CA GLU A 60 -9.10 -1.32 -18.13
C GLU A 60 -7.98 -1.58 -17.11
N VAL A 61 -6.75 -1.81 -17.58
CA VAL A 61 -5.57 -1.97 -16.71
C VAL A 61 -5.37 -0.72 -15.86
N ARG A 62 -5.48 0.48 -16.46
CA ARG A 62 -5.39 1.76 -15.73
C ARG A 62 -6.49 1.90 -14.68
N MET A 63 -7.74 1.69 -15.07
CA MET A 63 -8.87 1.80 -14.15
C MET A 63 -8.70 0.89 -12.94
N LYS A 64 -8.32 -0.38 -13.16
CA LYS A 64 -8.07 -1.33 -12.07
C LYS A 64 -6.92 -0.87 -11.17
N HIS A 65 -5.81 -0.43 -11.74
CA HIS A 65 -4.66 -0.01 -10.94
C HIS A 65 -4.97 1.24 -10.12
N PHE A 66 -5.66 2.23 -10.71
CA PHE A 66 -6.02 3.45 -10.02
C PHE A 66 -7.02 3.18 -8.89
N THR A 67 -8.01 2.33 -9.14
CA THR A 67 -8.92 1.88 -8.07
C THR A 67 -8.22 1.04 -7.00
N GLU A 68 -7.13 0.33 -7.31
CA GLU A 68 -6.31 -0.33 -6.31
C GLU A 68 -5.65 0.68 -5.37
N ILE A 69 -5.04 1.74 -5.91
CA ILE A 69 -4.33 2.76 -5.13
C ILE A 69 -5.30 3.62 -4.32
N GLU A 70 -6.41 4.05 -4.93
CA GLU A 70 -7.46 4.80 -4.24
C GLU A 70 -8.03 3.99 -3.07
N ASN A 71 -8.41 2.72 -3.30
CA ASN A 71 -8.90 1.86 -2.22
C ASN A 71 -7.83 1.61 -1.16
N PHE A 72 -6.58 1.42 -1.55
CA PHE A 72 -5.50 1.13 -0.62
C PHE A 72 -5.25 2.31 0.32
N THR A 73 -5.19 3.52 -0.24
CA THR A 73 -5.11 4.78 0.49
C THR A 73 -6.32 4.95 1.42
N PHE A 74 -7.54 4.82 0.89
CA PHE A 74 -8.77 5.04 1.65
C PHE A 74 -8.94 4.04 2.81
N LEU A 75 -8.60 2.76 2.58
CA LEU A 75 -8.59 1.75 3.63
C LEU A 75 -7.55 2.06 4.71
N GLY A 76 -6.37 2.52 4.30
CA GLY A 76 -5.29 2.98 5.21
C GLY A 76 -5.75 4.11 6.12
N TYR A 77 -6.30 5.17 5.50
CA TYR A 77 -6.91 6.31 6.19
C TYR A 77 -7.97 5.85 7.21
N THR A 78 -8.93 5.04 6.76
CA THR A 78 -10.04 4.56 7.60
C THR A 78 -9.52 3.76 8.79
N LEU A 79 -8.62 2.80 8.54
CA LEU A 79 -8.09 1.95 9.60
C LEU A 79 -7.28 2.77 10.62
N SER A 80 -6.45 3.71 10.16
CA SER A 80 -5.63 4.54 11.05
C SER A 80 -6.50 5.38 11.99
N HIS A 81 -7.59 5.99 11.50
CA HIS A 81 -8.54 6.70 12.37
C HIS A 81 -9.25 5.78 13.37
N GLU A 82 -9.60 4.56 12.98
CA GLU A 82 -10.18 3.57 13.91
C GLU A 82 -9.21 3.15 15.03
N LEU A 83 -7.90 3.33 14.82
CA LEU A 83 -6.91 3.13 15.88
C LEU A 83 -7.04 4.19 16.99
N GLY A 84 -7.42 5.42 16.66
CA GLY A 84 -7.72 6.48 17.64
C GLY A 84 -6.61 6.74 18.68
N GLY A 85 -5.36 6.34 18.38
CA GLY A 85 -4.23 6.47 19.28
C GLY A 85 -3.69 7.88 19.28
N THR A 86 -3.73 8.53 20.43
CA THR A 86 -3.24 9.91 20.63
C THR A 86 -1.78 9.97 21.08
N THR A 87 -1.12 8.82 21.26
CA THR A 87 0.30 8.77 21.66
C THR A 87 1.18 8.79 20.41
N PRO A 88 2.02 9.84 20.22
CA PRO A 88 2.89 9.91 19.06
C PRO A 88 3.87 8.75 19.04
N SER A 89 4.03 8.13 17.87
CA SER A 89 4.94 7.02 17.64
C SER A 89 5.73 7.23 16.35
N PRO A 90 7.01 6.76 16.28
CA PRO A 90 7.78 6.81 15.04
C PRO A 90 7.11 6.05 13.91
N ILE A 91 7.41 6.44 12.67
CA ILE A 91 7.02 5.68 11.48
C ILE A 91 8.16 4.72 11.16
N ARG A 92 7.99 3.43 11.44
CA ARG A 92 9.11 2.48 11.36
C ARG A 92 9.40 2.08 9.93
N THR A 93 8.36 1.96 9.13
CA THR A 93 8.42 1.50 7.73
C THR A 93 9.18 2.44 6.80
N VAL A 94 9.45 3.69 7.20
CA VAL A 94 10.24 4.63 6.41
C VAL A 94 11.73 4.64 6.74
N THR A 95 12.17 3.90 7.76
CA THR A 95 13.56 3.98 8.29
C THR A 95 14.61 3.73 7.21
N ASP A 96 14.40 2.68 6.41
CA ASP A 96 15.32 2.26 5.34
C ASP A 96 14.76 2.55 3.94
N LEU A 97 13.66 3.31 3.84
CA LEU A 97 12.98 3.56 2.58
C LEU A 97 13.80 4.49 1.70
N GLN A 98 13.93 4.12 0.42
CA GLN A 98 14.53 4.91 -0.64
C GLN A 98 13.54 5.02 -1.80
N VAL A 99 13.41 6.22 -2.36
CA VAL A 99 12.49 6.51 -3.46
C VAL A 99 13.24 7.23 -4.60
N PRO A 100 12.78 7.09 -5.86
CA PRO A 100 13.54 7.60 -7.00
C PRO A 100 13.53 9.13 -7.15
N ASP A 101 12.51 9.83 -6.66
CA ASP A 101 12.44 11.30 -6.76
C ASP A 101 13.10 12.00 -5.55
N GLU A 102 13.92 13.03 -5.81
CA GLU A 102 14.70 13.74 -4.78
C GLU A 102 13.83 14.51 -3.78
N GLU A 103 12.74 15.14 -4.25
CA GLU A 103 11.82 15.89 -3.38
C GLU A 103 11.12 14.93 -2.41
N PHE A 104 10.63 13.80 -2.92
CA PHE A 104 10.03 12.75 -2.10
C PHE A 104 11.05 12.04 -1.19
N GLN A 105 12.29 11.91 -1.63
CA GLN A 105 13.35 11.38 -0.79
C GLN A 105 13.65 12.31 0.40
N ASN A 106 13.59 13.63 0.20
CA ASN A 106 13.71 14.60 1.28
C ASN A 106 12.53 14.52 2.25
N PHE A 107 11.30 14.40 1.75
CA PHE A 107 10.12 14.13 2.59
C PHE A 107 10.32 12.87 3.46
N ILE A 108 10.81 11.78 2.87
CA ILE A 108 11.12 10.55 3.62
C ILE A 108 12.21 10.78 4.67
N ASN A 109 13.25 11.55 4.36
CA ASN A 109 14.31 11.86 5.32
C ASN A 109 13.79 12.63 6.54
N GLU A 110 12.83 13.53 6.36
CA GLU A 110 12.14 14.22 7.46
C GLU A 110 11.28 13.22 8.26
N ALA A 111 10.48 12.41 7.57
CA ALA A 111 9.58 11.42 8.17
C ALA A 111 10.31 10.40 9.07
N LYS A 112 11.56 10.06 8.78
CA LYS A 112 12.41 9.16 9.61
C LYS A 112 12.60 9.66 11.05
N SER A 113 12.55 10.97 11.25
CA SER A 113 12.70 11.59 12.57
C SER A 113 11.36 12.00 13.20
N ALA A 114 10.28 11.91 12.44
CA ALA A 114 8.95 12.30 12.89
C ALA A 114 8.33 11.25 13.82
N THR A 115 7.47 11.72 14.71
CA THR A 115 6.57 10.90 15.51
C THR A 115 5.16 11.39 15.28
N LEU A 116 4.26 10.50 14.86
CA LEU A 116 2.87 10.82 14.54
C LEU A 116 1.92 10.02 15.42
N THR A 117 0.85 10.68 15.85
CA THR A 117 -0.38 10.01 16.31
C THR A 117 -1.01 9.20 15.18
N ASP A 118 -2.00 8.37 15.48
CA ASP A 118 -2.69 7.60 14.45
C ASP A 118 -3.57 8.48 13.55
N GLU A 119 -4.05 9.60 14.07
CA GLU A 119 -4.80 10.60 13.28
C GLU A 119 -3.87 11.34 12.32
N GLU A 120 -2.72 11.83 12.79
CA GLU A 120 -1.73 12.49 11.91
C GLU A 120 -1.17 11.53 10.85
N LEU A 121 -0.99 10.25 11.18
CA LEU A 121 -0.62 9.23 10.19
C LEU A 121 -1.74 9.02 9.16
N ALA A 122 -3.01 9.04 9.59
CA ALA A 122 -4.15 8.92 8.68
C ALA A 122 -4.19 10.08 7.66
N ASP A 123 -4.05 11.31 8.16
CA ASP A 123 -4.00 12.50 7.32
C ASP A 123 -2.83 12.45 6.35
N THR A 124 -1.65 12.01 6.81
CA THR A 124 -0.47 11.85 5.96
C THR A 124 -0.68 10.80 4.86
N VAL A 125 -1.33 9.67 5.15
CA VAL A 125 -1.70 8.67 4.13
C VAL A 125 -2.61 9.28 3.08
N LEU A 126 -3.62 10.05 3.50
CA LEU A 126 -4.56 10.68 2.60
C LEU A 126 -3.89 11.74 1.72
N ASP A 127 -3.02 12.58 2.28
CA ASP A 127 -2.29 13.62 1.53
C ASP A 127 -1.40 13.02 0.43
N VAL A 128 -0.70 11.92 0.73
CA VAL A 128 0.12 11.21 -0.27
C VAL A 128 -0.77 10.64 -1.37
N GLY A 129 -1.88 9.99 -1.01
CA GLY A 129 -2.80 9.41 -2.00
C GLY A 129 -3.48 10.46 -2.89
N ILE A 130 -3.91 11.61 -2.33
CA ILE A 130 -4.50 12.71 -3.12
C ILE A 130 -3.48 13.28 -4.11
N ASN A 131 -2.22 13.44 -3.69
CA ASN A 131 -1.17 13.91 -4.59
C ASN A 131 -0.95 12.92 -5.74
N TRP A 132 -0.94 11.62 -5.44
CA TRP A 132 -0.83 10.58 -6.45
C TRP A 132 -1.95 10.67 -7.49
N GLU A 133 -3.21 10.77 -7.05
CA GLU A 133 -4.37 10.90 -7.93
C GLU A 133 -4.27 12.14 -8.81
N HIS A 134 -3.89 13.28 -8.23
CA HIS A 134 -3.69 14.53 -8.96
C HIS A 134 -2.62 14.42 -10.04
N PHE A 135 -1.48 13.80 -9.71
CA PHE A 135 -0.39 13.63 -10.67
C PHE A 135 -0.81 12.76 -11.85
N VAL A 136 -1.44 11.62 -11.59
CA VAL A 136 -1.88 10.72 -12.65
C VAL A 136 -2.94 11.37 -13.53
N ALA A 137 -3.96 12.01 -12.93
CA ALA A 137 -5.02 12.67 -13.68
C ALA A 137 -4.51 13.83 -14.56
N SER A 138 -3.45 14.53 -14.12
CA SER A 138 -2.89 15.67 -14.84
C SER A 138 -1.93 15.29 -15.99
N ASN A 139 -1.54 14.02 -16.09
CA ASN A 139 -0.52 13.54 -17.04
C ASN A 139 -1.03 12.45 -18.00
N ASP A 140 -2.35 12.27 -18.12
CA ASP A 140 -2.97 11.26 -19.02
C ASP A 140 -2.50 11.39 -20.48
N ASN A 141 -2.20 12.61 -20.93
CA ASN A 141 -1.70 12.89 -22.28
C ASN A 141 -0.25 12.42 -22.52
N LEU A 142 0.49 12.03 -21.48
CA LEU A 142 1.88 11.56 -21.54
C LEU A 142 1.98 10.03 -21.42
N LEU A 143 0.86 9.31 -21.36
CA LEU A 143 0.85 7.86 -21.22
C LEU A 143 1.47 7.12 -22.42
N ILE A 144 2.19 6.05 -22.13
CA ILE A 144 2.78 5.17 -23.13
C ILE A 144 1.76 4.09 -23.51
N PRO A 145 1.32 3.98 -24.77
CA PRO A 145 0.28 3.02 -25.17
C PRO A 145 0.61 1.55 -24.84
N GLU A 146 1.87 1.16 -25.01
CA GLU A 146 2.37 -0.20 -24.77
C GLU A 146 2.63 -0.48 -23.28
N HIS A 147 2.72 0.57 -22.46
CA HIS A 147 2.97 0.51 -21.02
C HIS A 147 1.90 1.32 -20.27
N PRO A 148 0.70 0.74 -20.03
CA PRO A 148 -0.49 1.49 -19.63
C PRO A 148 -0.37 2.25 -18.30
N LEU A 149 0.61 1.92 -17.47
CA LEU A 149 0.87 2.54 -16.17
C LEU A 149 2.13 3.42 -16.17
N LYS A 150 2.71 3.69 -17.34
CA LYS A 150 3.93 4.48 -17.48
C LYS A 150 3.69 5.69 -18.37
N ILE A 151 4.37 6.78 -18.04
CA ILE A 151 4.38 8.02 -18.81
C ILE A 151 5.75 8.25 -19.45
N THR A 152 5.79 9.08 -20.50
CA THR A 152 7.02 9.40 -21.23
C THR A 152 7.95 10.33 -20.47
N ASP A 153 7.43 11.12 -19.54
CA ASP A 153 8.23 12.02 -18.70
C ASP A 153 8.85 11.24 -17.54
N VAL A 154 10.18 11.07 -17.58
CA VAL A 154 10.92 10.27 -16.62
C VAL A 154 10.87 10.87 -15.22
N LEU A 155 11.03 12.19 -15.07
CA LEU A 155 11.03 12.83 -13.75
C LEU A 155 9.65 12.75 -13.11
N MET A 156 8.60 12.91 -13.92
CA MET A 156 7.24 12.74 -13.44
C MET A 156 6.93 11.28 -13.10
N GLN A 157 7.46 10.31 -13.86
CA GLN A 157 7.34 8.90 -13.52
C GLN A 157 7.99 8.57 -12.18
N GLU A 158 9.16 9.15 -11.90
CA GLU A 158 9.84 8.98 -10.61
C GLU A 158 8.99 9.52 -9.45
N LYS A 159 8.27 10.63 -9.64
CA LYS A 159 7.31 11.14 -8.63
C LYS A 159 6.16 10.17 -8.37
N ILE A 160 5.54 9.65 -9.43
CA ILE A 160 4.45 8.66 -9.32
C ILE A 160 4.95 7.40 -8.59
N ASP A 161 6.08 6.86 -9.04
CA ASP A 161 6.68 5.66 -8.44
C ASP A 161 7.06 5.92 -6.95
N SER A 162 7.51 7.13 -6.61
CA SER A 162 7.81 7.51 -5.21
C SER A 162 6.56 7.56 -4.35
N LEU A 163 5.47 8.15 -4.84
CA LEU A 163 4.19 8.23 -4.11
C LEU A 163 3.59 6.84 -3.85
N ASP A 164 3.71 5.90 -4.81
CA ASP A 164 3.31 4.50 -4.62
C ASP A 164 4.07 3.86 -3.45
N ILE A 165 5.40 3.94 -3.49
CA ILE A 165 6.29 3.37 -2.46
C ILE A 165 6.01 3.96 -1.07
N ILE A 166 5.78 5.26 -0.98
CA ILE A 166 5.47 5.95 0.28
C ILE A 166 4.11 5.51 0.82
N THR A 167 3.09 5.42 -0.03
CA THR A 167 1.74 4.97 0.35
C THR A 167 1.80 3.57 0.93
N GLU A 168 2.51 2.65 0.27
CA GLU A 168 2.74 1.29 0.77
C GLU A 168 3.44 1.26 2.13
N ALA A 169 4.47 2.08 2.31
CA ALA A 169 5.16 2.15 3.59
C ALA A 169 4.22 2.64 4.71
N PHE A 170 3.41 3.66 4.47
CA PHE A 170 2.50 4.18 5.49
C PHE A 170 1.34 3.23 5.79
N VAL A 171 0.71 2.62 4.79
CA VAL A 171 -0.33 1.60 5.05
C VAL A 171 0.25 0.40 5.81
N ARG A 172 1.50 0.01 5.53
CA ARG A 172 2.19 -1.01 6.32
C ARG A 172 2.40 -0.58 7.78
N GLU A 173 2.73 0.69 8.04
CA GLU A 173 2.81 1.19 9.41
C GLU A 173 1.45 1.13 10.11
N VAL A 174 0.36 1.49 9.43
CA VAL A 174 -1.01 1.36 9.96
C VAL A 174 -1.32 -0.10 10.32
N ASN A 175 -0.97 -1.05 9.46
CA ASN A 175 -1.12 -2.48 9.74
C ASN A 175 -0.36 -2.90 11.00
N LEU A 176 0.92 -2.48 11.13
CA LEU A 176 1.73 -2.75 12.31
C LEU A 176 1.06 -2.22 13.58
N ARG A 177 0.64 -0.95 13.58
CA ARG A 177 -0.01 -0.32 14.74
C ARG A 177 -1.34 -1.00 15.10
N SER A 178 -2.09 -1.47 14.10
CA SER A 178 -3.33 -2.22 14.34
C SER A 178 -3.07 -3.55 15.06
N ILE A 179 -2.02 -4.28 14.69
CA ILE A 179 -1.60 -5.49 15.41
C ILE A 179 -1.20 -5.15 16.85
N GLU A 180 -0.42 -4.09 17.04
CA GLU A 180 0.04 -3.66 18.37
C GLU A 180 -1.13 -3.26 19.26
N LYS A 181 -2.11 -2.51 18.74
CA LYS A 181 -3.33 -2.13 19.45
C LYS A 181 -4.13 -3.36 19.88
N LYS A 182 -4.22 -4.37 19.02
CA LYS A 182 -5.00 -5.58 19.30
C LYS A 182 -4.32 -6.52 20.30
N THR A 183 -3.00 -6.69 20.17
CA THR A 183 -2.23 -7.70 20.92
C THR A 183 -1.49 -7.14 22.13
N GLY A 184 -1.32 -5.81 22.22
CA GLY A 184 -0.49 -5.14 23.23
C GLY A 184 1.02 -5.39 23.04
N THR A 185 1.43 -6.10 21.99
CA THR A 185 2.84 -6.45 21.75
C THR A 185 3.41 -5.51 20.70
N LYS A 186 4.57 -4.90 20.97
CA LYS A 186 5.24 -4.05 19.98
C LYS A 186 5.85 -4.89 18.86
N SER A 187 5.45 -4.62 17.63
CA SER A 187 5.98 -5.26 16.43
C SER A 187 7.30 -4.57 16.04
N ARG A 188 8.37 -5.34 15.88
CA ARG A 188 9.58 -4.84 15.23
C ARG A 188 9.31 -4.77 13.73
N ALA A 189 9.50 -3.60 13.12
CA ALA A 189 9.56 -3.51 11.67
C ALA A 189 10.70 -4.42 11.17
N SER A 190 10.42 -5.19 10.12
CA SER A 190 11.35 -6.11 9.47
C SER A 190 11.74 -5.54 8.11
#